data_AF-C2BEQ4-F1
#
_entry.id   AF-C2BEQ4-F1
#
_cell.length_a   1.000
_cell.length_b   1.000
_cell.length_c   1.000
_cell.angle_alpha   90.00
_cell.angle_beta   90.00
_cell.angle_gamma   90.00
#
_symmetry.space_group_name_H-M   'P 1'
#
loop_
_entity.id
_entity.type
_entity.pdbx_description
1 polymer ?
#
loop_
_entity_poly.entity_id
_entity_poly.type
_entity_poly.pdbx_seq_one_letter_code
_entity_poly.pdbx_strand_id
1 'polypeptide(L)'
;MKPYRHIAKNVNDWVRLEAEFSSEYAHQITDMILECKNDKELKEVLLCSILSRYMFFYTRSNKPHKITKLMIDELEDMNYTLSLPSPRDNDLDRSIEYIINNSGLFSIFYKIQYLYGFDELYDFIIFLVDEYKKYTVKDDVLIWLKKHEKNYLGKAPPWRKDGE
;
A
#
# COMPACT_ATOMS: atom_id res chain seq x y z
N MET A 1 -13.39 -23.24 -14.90
CA MET A 1 -14.73 -23.81 -14.61
C MET A 1 -15.62 -22.66 -14.14
N LYS A 2 -16.77 -22.38 -14.78
CA LYS A 2 -17.69 -21.29 -14.33
C LYS A 2 -18.76 -21.92 -13.43
N PRO A 3 -18.56 -21.97 -12.10
CA PRO A 3 -19.56 -22.56 -11.22
C PRO A 3 -20.82 -21.69 -11.30
N TYR A 4 -22.01 -22.29 -11.24
CA TYR A 4 -23.31 -21.60 -11.23
C TYR A 4 -23.85 -21.01 -12.54
N ARG A 5 -23.23 -21.25 -13.70
CA ARG A 5 -23.80 -20.81 -15.01
C ARG A 5 -25.23 -21.33 -15.26
N HIS A 6 -25.59 -22.50 -14.71
CA HIS A 6 -26.92 -23.07 -14.84
C HIS A 6 -27.97 -22.33 -13.99
N ILE A 7 -27.57 -21.77 -12.84
CA ILE A 7 -28.44 -20.98 -11.96
C ILE A 7 -28.64 -19.57 -12.54
N ALA A 8 -27.56 -18.95 -13.03
CA ALA A 8 -27.61 -17.62 -13.62
C ALA A 8 -28.56 -17.53 -14.84
N LYS A 9 -28.80 -18.64 -15.54
CA LYS A 9 -29.76 -18.71 -16.66
C LYS A 9 -31.23 -18.66 -16.23
N ASN A 10 -31.51 -18.93 -14.95
CA ASN A 10 -32.87 -19.09 -14.42
C ASN A 10 -33.32 -17.89 -13.58
N VAL A 11 -32.52 -16.82 -13.53
CA VAL A 11 -32.84 -15.60 -12.78
C VAL A 11 -32.92 -14.41 -13.73
N ASN A 12 -33.76 -13.43 -13.40
CA ASN A 12 -33.91 -12.22 -14.20
C ASN A 12 -32.69 -11.30 -14.09
N ASP A 13 -31.99 -11.32 -12.96
CA ASP A 13 -30.81 -10.49 -12.69
C ASP A 13 -29.73 -11.26 -11.92
N TRP A 14 -28.47 -11.06 -12.28
CA TRP A 14 -27.31 -11.64 -11.61
C TRP A 14 -26.19 -10.61 -11.49
N VAL A 15 -25.74 -10.34 -10.26
CA VAL A 15 -24.61 -9.45 -9.99
C VAL A 15 -23.47 -10.27 -9.39
N ARG A 16 -22.29 -10.19 -10.01
CA ARG A 16 -21.06 -10.81 -9.49
C ARG A 16 -20.09 -9.72 -9.09
N LEU A 17 -19.55 -9.83 -7.88
CA LEU A 17 -18.44 -9.01 -7.41
C LEU A 17 -17.18 -9.85 -7.48
N GLU A 18 -16.15 -9.29 -8.12
CA GLU A 18 -14.83 -9.91 -8.23
C GLU A 18 -13.81 -8.90 -7.70
N ALA A 19 -12.89 -9.38 -6.87
CA ALA A 19 -11.77 -8.62 -6.36
C ALA A 19 -10.49 -9.38 -6.67
N GLU A 20 -9.53 -8.69 -7.24
CA GLU A 20 -8.19 -9.22 -7.52
C GLU A 20 -7.22 -8.65 -6.50
N PHE A 21 -6.46 -9.53 -5.85
CA PHE A 21 -5.42 -9.17 -4.89
C PHE A 21 -4.08 -9.64 -5.44
N SER A 22 -3.05 -8.81 -5.28
CA SER A 22 -1.69 -9.08 -5.77
C SER A 22 -0.65 -8.84 -4.67
N SER A 23 0.55 -9.40 -4.88
CA SER A 23 1.70 -9.26 -3.99
C SER A 23 1.39 -9.70 -2.56
N GLU A 24 1.85 -8.96 -1.55
CA GLU A 24 1.62 -9.21 -0.12
C GLU A 24 0.16 -9.48 0.24
N TYR A 25 -0.80 -8.81 -0.39
CA TYR A 25 -2.22 -9.09 -0.12
C TYR A 25 -2.63 -10.48 -0.58
N ALA A 26 -2.13 -10.95 -1.73
CA ALA A 26 -2.41 -12.29 -2.21
C ALA A 26 -1.80 -13.35 -1.28
N HIS A 27 -0.59 -13.10 -0.76
CA HIS A 27 0.06 -13.98 0.21
C HIS A 27 -0.74 -14.07 1.51
N GLN A 28 -1.10 -12.92 2.11
CA GLN A 28 -1.91 -12.89 3.33
C GLN A 28 -3.25 -13.61 3.18
N ILE A 29 -3.96 -13.38 2.07
CA ILE A 29 -5.23 -14.07 1.81
C ILE A 29 -5.00 -15.57 1.66
N THR A 30 -3.93 -15.98 0.98
CA THR A 30 -3.59 -17.39 0.81
C THR A 30 -3.35 -18.06 2.16
N ASP A 31 -2.56 -17.42 3.03
CA ASP A 31 -2.27 -17.93 4.37
C ASP A 31 -3.55 -18.03 5.21
N MET A 32 -4.38 -16.98 5.21
CA MET A 32 -5.67 -16.99 5.90
C MET A 32 -6.60 -18.12 5.40
N ILE A 33 -6.63 -18.37 4.08
CA ILE A 33 -7.43 -19.45 3.49
C ILE A 33 -6.89 -20.82 3.90
N LEU A 34 -5.58 -21.00 3.95
CA LEU A 34 -4.95 -22.26 4.35
C LEU A 34 -5.17 -22.59 5.83
N GLU A 35 -5.33 -21.57 6.68
CA GLU A 35 -5.60 -21.72 8.11
C GLU A 35 -7.08 -21.99 8.44
N CYS A 36 -7.99 -21.73 7.49
CA CYS A 36 -9.43 -21.95 7.68
C CYS A 36 -9.75 -23.44 7.92
N LYS A 37 -10.53 -23.70 8.97
CA LYS A 37 -10.93 -25.05 9.38
C LYS A 37 -12.31 -25.46 8.90
N ASN A 38 -13.11 -24.50 8.46
CA ASN A 38 -14.50 -24.71 8.06
C ASN A 38 -14.97 -23.63 7.07
N ASP A 39 -16.10 -23.90 6.42
CA ASP A 39 -16.70 -23.01 5.41
C ASP A 39 -17.10 -21.64 5.99
N LYS A 40 -17.40 -21.57 7.29
CA LYS A 40 -17.71 -20.31 7.95
C LYS A 40 -16.48 -19.40 8.01
N GLU A 41 -15.33 -19.92 8.46
CA GLU A 41 -14.07 -19.18 8.49
C GLU A 41 -13.67 -18.73 7.06
N LEU A 42 -13.82 -19.62 6.07
CA LEU A 42 -13.55 -19.27 4.67
C LEU A 42 -14.47 -18.14 4.17
N LYS A 43 -15.77 -18.19 4.49
CA LYS A 43 -16.73 -17.12 4.18
C LYS A 43 -16.27 -15.79 4.79
N GLU A 44 -15.87 -15.80 6.05
CA GLU A 44 -15.39 -14.60 6.75
C GLU A 44 -14.12 -14.05 6.11
N VAL A 45 -13.11 -14.88 5.80
CA VAL A 45 -11.89 -14.45 5.10
C VAL A 45 -12.22 -13.77 3.77
N LEU A 46 -13.11 -14.35 2.97
CA LEU A 46 -13.49 -13.79 1.67
C LEU A 46 -14.21 -12.44 1.80
N LEU A 47 -15.20 -12.35 2.70
CA LEU A 47 -15.97 -11.13 2.92
C LEU A 47 -15.10 -10.01 3.52
N CYS A 48 -14.29 -10.32 4.53
CA CYS A 48 -13.34 -9.38 5.13
C CYS A 48 -12.29 -8.90 4.13
N SER A 49 -11.79 -9.78 3.25
CA SER A 49 -10.83 -9.39 2.21
C SER A 49 -11.41 -8.31 1.29
N ILE A 50 -12.67 -8.44 0.89
CA ILE A 50 -13.37 -7.44 0.07
C ILE A 50 -13.64 -6.17 0.89
N LEU A 51 -14.25 -6.30 2.08
CA LEU A 51 -14.68 -5.18 2.91
C LEU A 51 -13.52 -4.34 3.45
N SER A 52 -12.34 -4.92 3.62
CA SER A 52 -11.15 -4.18 4.08
C SER A 52 -10.67 -3.11 3.10
N ARG A 53 -11.09 -3.18 1.83
CA ARG A 53 -10.66 -2.25 0.76
C ARG A 53 -11.82 -1.61 0.02
N TYR A 54 -12.92 -2.33 -0.14
CA TYR A 54 -14.03 -1.93 -1.01
C TYR A 54 -15.35 -1.97 -0.25
N MET A 55 -15.85 -0.78 0.08
CA MET A 55 -17.19 -0.57 0.63
C MET A 55 -17.91 0.48 -0.20
N PHE A 56 -19.13 0.17 -0.63
CA PHE A 56 -19.98 1.09 -1.36
C PHE A 56 -20.92 1.83 -0.41
N PHE A 57 -21.10 3.12 -0.63
CA PHE A 57 -21.98 3.99 0.16
C PHE A 57 -22.92 4.80 -0.74
N TYR A 58 -24.12 5.08 -0.24
CA TYR A 58 -25.02 6.03 -0.89
C TYR A 58 -24.47 7.45 -0.73
N THR A 59 -24.22 8.15 -1.85
CA THR A 59 -23.57 9.48 -1.85
C THR A 59 -24.29 10.54 -1.01
N ARG A 60 -25.63 10.48 -0.93
CA ARG A 60 -26.44 11.47 -0.21
C ARG A 60 -26.52 11.23 1.30
N SER A 61 -26.55 9.97 1.74
CA SER A 61 -26.77 9.62 3.14
C SER A 61 -25.52 9.12 3.84
N ASN A 62 -24.45 8.85 3.08
CA ASN A 62 -23.23 8.18 3.51
C ASN A 62 -23.49 6.85 4.24
N LYS A 63 -24.67 6.24 4.04
CA LYS A 63 -25.01 4.93 4.59
C LYS A 63 -24.46 3.83 3.69
N PRO A 64 -24.07 2.66 4.24
CA PRO A 64 -23.65 1.52 3.45
C PRO A 64 -24.70 1.19 2.37
N HIS A 65 -24.24 1.02 1.13
CA HIS A 65 -25.06 0.53 0.05
C HIS A 65 -25.57 -0.88 0.39
N LYS A 66 -26.72 -1.29 -0.18
CA LYS A 66 -27.32 -2.61 0.08
C LYS A 66 -26.32 -3.77 -0.03
N ILE A 67 -25.44 -3.73 -1.03
CA ILE A 67 -24.39 -4.75 -1.25
C ILE A 67 -23.42 -4.81 -0.07
N THR A 68 -22.87 -3.66 0.35
CA THR A 68 -21.98 -3.57 1.51
C THR A 68 -22.67 -4.05 2.77
N LYS A 69 -23.93 -3.64 2.96
CA LYS A 69 -24.72 -4.04 4.12
C LYS A 69 -24.93 -5.56 4.17
N LEU A 70 -25.29 -6.19 3.05
CA LEU A 70 -25.46 -7.64 2.99
C LEU A 70 -24.16 -8.38 3.33
N MET A 71 -23.00 -7.90 2.87
CA MET A 71 -21.72 -8.52 3.21
C MET A 71 -21.39 -8.35 4.70
N ILE A 72 -21.71 -7.21 5.31
CA ILE A 72 -21.53 -7.00 6.76
C ILE A 72 -22.48 -7.89 7.56
N ASP A 73 -23.75 -7.97 7.15
CA ASP A 73 -24.79 -8.73 7.86
C ASP A 73 -24.50 -10.26 7.83
N GLU A 74 -23.71 -10.73 6.86
CA GLU A 74 -23.27 -12.13 6.74
C GLU A 74 -22.02 -12.48 7.57
N LEU A 75 -21.35 -11.49 8.14
CA LEU A 75 -20.21 -11.69 9.03
C LEU A 75 -20.70 -11.96 10.45
N GLU A 76 -20.16 -13.01 11.08
CA GLU A 76 -20.40 -13.26 12.50
C GLU A 76 -19.38 -12.49 13.34
N ASP A 77 -18.10 -12.50 12.93
CA ASP A 77 -17.04 -11.66 13.50
C ASP A 77 -16.14 -11.02 12.41
N MET A 78 -15.62 -9.83 12.69
CA MET A 78 -14.66 -9.10 11.82
C MET A 78 -13.21 -9.42 12.21
N ASN A 79 -12.84 -10.70 12.20
CA ASN A 79 -11.54 -11.16 12.73
C ASN A 79 -10.40 -11.15 11.71
N TYR A 80 -10.69 -10.97 10.42
CA TYR A 80 -9.68 -10.98 9.36
C TYR A 80 -9.46 -9.57 8.83
N THR A 81 -8.21 -9.10 8.84
CA THR A 81 -7.85 -7.78 8.31
C THR A 81 -6.61 -7.91 7.44
N LEU A 82 -6.69 -7.41 6.22
CA LEU A 82 -5.53 -7.29 5.34
C LEU A 82 -4.66 -6.13 5.82
N SER A 83 -3.44 -6.42 6.20
CA SER A 83 -2.50 -5.41 6.66
C SER A 83 -1.49 -5.11 5.55
N LEU A 84 -1.32 -3.84 5.21
CA LEU A 84 -0.08 -3.42 4.59
C LEU A 84 0.47 -2.27 5.42
N PRO A 85 1.79 -2.26 5.71
CA PRO A 85 2.42 -1.00 6.04
C PRO A 85 2.13 -0.05 4.88
N SER A 86 1.54 1.10 5.20
CA SER A 86 1.34 2.15 4.21
C SER A 86 2.69 2.44 3.55
N PRO A 87 2.79 2.58 2.22
CA PRO A 87 4.03 3.04 1.59
C PRO A 87 4.51 4.39 2.15
N ARG A 88 3.60 5.15 2.77
CA ARG A 88 3.87 6.42 3.47
C ARG A 88 4.47 6.24 4.87
N ASP A 89 4.58 5.00 5.32
CA ASP A 89 5.07 4.58 6.64
C ASP A 89 6.37 3.79 6.53
N ASN A 90 7.01 3.80 5.36
CA ASN A 90 8.34 3.24 5.19
C ASN A 90 9.31 3.93 6.14
N ASP A 91 10.20 3.17 6.77
CA ASP A 91 11.30 3.74 7.52
C ASP A 91 12.23 4.56 6.59
N LEU A 92 13.09 5.41 7.17
CA LEU A 92 13.95 6.31 6.40
C LEU A 92 14.94 5.52 5.54
N ASP A 93 15.44 4.40 6.06
CA ASP A 93 16.33 3.46 5.36
C ASP A 93 15.69 2.93 4.07
N ARG A 94 14.47 2.37 4.13
CA ARG A 94 13.74 1.89 2.95
C ARG A 94 13.41 3.01 1.96
N SER A 95 13.13 4.21 2.47
CA SER A 95 12.87 5.37 1.62
C SER A 95 14.14 5.77 0.84
N ILE A 96 15.30 5.74 1.48
CA ILE A 96 16.60 5.98 0.84
C ILE A 96 16.91 4.88 -0.19
N GLU A 97 16.72 3.62 0.19
CA GLU A 97 16.94 2.48 -0.71
C GLU A 97 16.06 2.57 -1.96
N TYR A 98 14.80 2.97 -1.80
CA TYR A 98 13.90 3.22 -2.93
C TYR A 98 14.41 4.34 -3.83
N ILE A 99 14.91 5.44 -3.26
CA ILE A 99 15.50 6.54 -4.05
C ILE A 99 16.70 6.04 -4.86
N ILE A 100 17.59 5.25 -4.26
CA ILE A 100 18.77 4.71 -4.94
C ILE A 100 18.37 3.72 -6.05
N ASN A 101 17.50 2.76 -5.74
CA ASN A 101 17.25 1.62 -6.61
C ASN A 101 16.09 1.81 -7.60
N ASN A 102 15.05 2.56 -7.22
CA ASN A 102 13.75 2.53 -7.90
C ASN A 102 13.24 3.89 -8.38
N SER A 103 13.78 5.02 -7.87
CA SER A 103 13.28 6.35 -8.27
C SER A 103 13.77 6.85 -9.63
N GLY A 104 14.80 6.19 -10.19
CA GLY A 104 15.49 6.64 -11.40
C GLY A 104 16.50 7.76 -11.18
N LEU A 105 16.70 8.24 -9.94
CA LEU A 105 17.65 9.31 -9.62
C LEU A 105 19.06 9.00 -10.12
N PHE A 106 19.56 7.78 -9.92
CA PHE A 106 20.91 7.40 -10.36
C PHE A 106 21.03 7.29 -11.88
N SER A 107 19.94 6.98 -12.59
CA SER A 107 19.91 7.06 -14.06
C SER A 107 20.08 8.51 -14.54
N ILE A 108 19.47 9.48 -13.84
CA ILE A 108 19.67 10.90 -14.13
C ILE A 108 21.11 11.31 -13.82
N PHE A 109 21.64 10.92 -12.66
CA PHE A 109 23.02 11.22 -12.28
C PHE A 109 24.02 10.70 -13.32
N TYR A 110 23.85 9.45 -13.76
CA TYR A 110 24.69 8.86 -14.79
C TYR A 110 24.61 9.63 -16.11
N LYS A 111 23.41 10.06 -16.54
CA LYS A 111 23.25 10.86 -17.77
C LYS A 111 23.95 12.21 -17.67
N ILE A 112 23.84 12.91 -16.54
CA ILE A 112 24.50 14.21 -16.33
C ILE A 112 26.02 14.02 -16.30
N GLN A 113 26.50 13.06 -15.52
CA GLN A 113 27.92 12.73 -15.43
C GLN A 113 28.50 12.36 -16.81
N TYR A 114 27.78 11.56 -17.59
CA TYR A 114 28.21 11.12 -18.91
C TYR A 114 28.23 12.27 -19.94
N LEU A 115 27.24 13.15 -19.91
CA LEU A 115 27.10 14.22 -20.90
C LEU A 115 27.93 15.47 -20.58
N TYR A 116 28.10 15.78 -19.29
CA TYR A 116 28.64 17.07 -18.86
C TYR A 116 29.86 16.94 -17.95
N GLY A 117 29.90 15.90 -17.09
CA GLY A 117 31.02 15.66 -16.19
C GLY A 117 30.58 15.58 -14.73
N PHE A 118 31.55 15.31 -13.84
CA PHE A 118 31.28 15.23 -12.40
C PHE A 118 31.02 16.60 -11.77
N ASP A 119 31.66 17.66 -12.26
CA ASP A 119 31.46 19.01 -11.74
C ASP A 119 30.00 19.46 -11.91
N GLU A 120 29.41 19.19 -13.07
CA GLU A 120 28.01 19.48 -13.36
C GLU A 120 27.04 18.55 -12.61
N LEU A 121 27.45 17.31 -12.30
CA LEU A 121 26.69 16.45 -11.40
C LEU A 121 26.65 17.06 -9.98
N TYR A 122 27.76 17.59 -9.47
CA TYR A 122 27.78 18.26 -8.18
C TYR A 122 26.94 19.53 -8.17
N ASP A 123 27.02 20.35 -9.22
CA ASP A 123 26.16 21.52 -9.39
C ASP A 123 24.67 21.14 -9.42
N PHE A 124 24.31 20.06 -10.13
CA PHE A 124 22.96 19.52 -10.14
C PHE A 124 22.49 19.07 -8.74
N ILE A 125 23.36 18.44 -7.95
CA ILE A 125 23.04 18.05 -6.56
C ILE A 125 22.79 19.30 -5.70
N ILE A 126 23.60 20.36 -5.86
CA ILE A 126 23.39 21.65 -5.18
C ILE A 126 22.04 22.23 -5.58
N PHE A 127 21.71 22.23 -6.87
CA PHE A 127 20.41 22.65 -7.38
C PHE A 127 19.24 21.88 -6.72
N LEU A 128 19.34 20.55 -6.57
CA LEU A 128 18.30 19.75 -5.89
C LEU A 128 18.11 20.18 -4.42
N VAL A 129 19.21 20.50 -3.72
CA VAL A 129 19.15 21.00 -2.33
C VAL A 129 18.48 22.36 -2.27
N ASP A 130 18.76 23.25 -3.22
CA ASP A 130 18.12 24.57 -3.28
C ASP A 130 16.64 24.51 -3.64
N GLU A 131 16.23 23.57 -4.49
CA GLU A 131 14.81 23.28 -4.73
C GLU A 131 14.13 22.71 -3.48
N TYR A 132 14.79 21.82 -2.73
CA TYR A 132 14.26 21.31 -1.46
C TYR A 132 14.05 22.42 -0.43
N LYS A 133 14.90 23.45 -0.36
CA LYS A 133 14.69 24.59 0.57
C LYS A 133 13.37 25.33 0.32
N LYS A 134 12.79 25.20 -0.89
CA LYS A 134 11.49 25.78 -1.26
C LYS A 134 10.32 24.85 -0.95
N TYR A 135 10.59 23.59 -0.58
CA TYR A 135 9.57 22.60 -0.29
C TYR A 135 8.75 22.97 0.96
N THR A 136 7.43 22.94 0.82
CA THR A 136 6.51 23.07 1.95
C THR A 136 6.16 21.68 2.46
N VAL A 137 6.51 21.42 3.73
CA VAL A 137 6.27 20.14 4.40
C VAL A 137 4.76 19.88 4.47
N LYS A 138 4.36 18.67 4.08
CA LYS A 138 2.98 18.20 4.14
C LYS A 138 2.69 17.48 5.46
N ASP A 139 1.41 17.41 5.83
CA ASP A 139 0.97 16.81 7.10
C ASP A 139 1.37 15.34 7.26
N ASP A 140 1.43 14.58 6.17
CA ASP A 140 1.86 13.19 6.16
C ASP A 140 3.31 13.03 6.61
N VAL A 141 4.21 13.92 6.17
CA VAL A 141 5.60 13.97 6.63
C VAL A 141 5.67 14.28 8.12
N LEU A 142 4.86 15.23 8.61
CA LEU A 142 4.83 15.57 10.03
C LEU A 142 4.30 14.42 10.90
N ILE A 143 3.29 13.69 10.43
CA ILE A 143 2.75 12.50 11.09
C ILE A 143 3.83 11.40 11.13
N TRP A 144 4.52 11.18 10.01
CA TRP A 144 5.60 10.20 9.92
C TRP A 144 6.73 10.52 10.91
N LEU A 145 7.15 11.79 10.98
CA LEU A 145 8.19 12.25 11.91
C LEU A 145 7.78 11.98 13.36
N LYS A 146 6.56 12.34 13.77
CA LYS A 146 6.09 12.06 15.15
C LYS A 146 6.18 10.58 15.52
N LYS A 147 5.97 9.69 14.56
CA LYS A 147 6.02 8.24 14.76
C LYS A 147 7.45 7.68 14.78
N HIS A 148 8.36 8.21 13.96
CA HIS A 148 9.67 7.59 13.71
C HIS A 148 10.87 8.38 14.22
N GLU A 149 10.72 9.65 14.58
CA GLU A 149 11.83 10.55 14.96
C GLU A 149 12.73 9.94 16.04
N LYS A 150 12.12 9.34 17.09
CA LYS A 150 12.86 8.69 18.18
C LYS A 150 13.72 7.51 17.73
N ASN A 151 13.43 6.92 16.58
CA ASN A 151 14.21 5.81 16.04
C ASN A 151 15.54 6.29 15.44
N TYR A 152 15.65 7.59 15.09
CA TYR A 152 16.80 8.18 14.40
C TYR A 152 17.55 9.22 15.22
N LEU A 153 16.87 10.00 16.07
CA LEU A 153 17.54 10.98 16.91
C LEU A 153 18.57 10.33 17.84
N GLY A 154 19.77 10.90 17.90
CA GLY A 154 20.88 10.39 18.70
C GLY A 154 21.63 9.21 18.09
N LYS A 155 21.28 8.78 16.86
CA LYS A 155 22.00 7.74 16.12
C LYS A 155 22.71 8.32 14.89
N ALA A 156 23.64 7.56 14.32
CA ALA A 156 24.25 7.90 13.04
C ALA A 156 23.18 7.91 11.93
N PRO A 157 23.27 8.83 10.94
CA PRO A 157 22.39 8.81 9.80
C PRO A 157 22.44 7.47 9.04
N PRO A 158 21.32 6.96 8.51
CA PRO A 158 21.26 5.66 7.83
C PRO A 158 22.27 5.45 6.70
N TRP A 159 22.60 6.51 5.96
CA TRP A 159 23.58 6.48 4.86
C TRP A 159 25.04 6.64 5.31
N ARG A 160 25.27 6.84 6.60
CA ARG A 160 26.60 6.92 7.24
C ARG A 160 26.86 5.74 8.17
N LYS A 161 26.12 4.64 8.03
CA LYS A 161 26.41 3.42 8.81
C LYS A 161 27.88 3.09 8.59
N ASP A 162 28.61 3.03 9.70
CA ASP A 162 30.03 2.75 9.74
C ASP A 162 30.32 1.51 8.88
N GLY A 163 31.31 1.62 8.01
CA GLY A 163 31.71 0.52 7.14
C GLY A 163 31.99 -0.74 7.96
N GLU A 164 31.38 -1.85 7.53
CA GLU A 164 32.02 -3.15 7.71
C GLU A 164 33.32 -3.21 6.89
#